data_AF-A0A3R7PYG9-F1
#
_entry.id   AF-A0A3R7PYG9-F1
#
_cell.length_a   1.000
_cell.length_b   1.000
_cell.length_c   1.000
_cell.angle_alpha   90.00
_cell.angle_beta   90.00
_cell.angle_gamma   90.00
#
_symmetry.space_group_name_H-M   'P 1'
#
loop_
_entity.id
_entity.type
_entity.pdbx_description
1 polymer ?
#
loop_
_entity_poly.entity_id
_entity_poly.type
_entity_poly.pdbx_seq_one_letter_code
_entity_poly.pdbx_strand_id
1 'polypeptide(L)'
;MAGGTANVDVVKERAAVRAAIKKEFQKQVTNPHRHGSAEGGVLFDPAVQRFMSMRATRYDHFKPTPRSSLIGIAMLAVPILGYGWWMKTSRENFEAKCRTGQVAYADREFKFA
;
A
#
# COMPACT_ATOMS: atom_id res chain seq x y z
N MET A 1 38.96 -17.34 -2.25
CA MET A 1 38.15 -18.27 -3.08
C MET A 1 37.13 -19.06 -2.23
N ALA A 2 36.38 -18.40 -1.31
CA ALA A 2 35.45 -19.09 -0.38
C ALA A 2 33.98 -18.61 -0.49
N GLY A 3 33.68 -17.63 -1.36
CA GLY A 3 32.33 -17.05 -1.50
C GLY A 3 31.41 -17.76 -2.49
N GLY A 4 31.91 -18.75 -3.24
CA GLY A 4 31.14 -19.43 -4.30
C GLY A 4 30.27 -20.58 -3.79
N THR A 5 30.76 -21.39 -2.85
CA THR A 5 30.07 -22.57 -2.31
C THR A 5 28.96 -22.18 -1.35
N ALA A 6 29.20 -21.20 -0.47
CA ALA A 6 28.22 -20.70 0.48
C ALA A 6 26.92 -20.19 -0.19
N ASN A 7 27.02 -19.56 -1.36
CA ASN A 7 25.84 -19.13 -2.12
C ASN A 7 25.05 -20.32 -2.69
N VAL A 8 25.73 -21.37 -3.15
CA VAL A 8 25.09 -22.57 -3.70
C VAL A 8 24.37 -23.35 -2.59
N ASP A 9 24.95 -23.40 -1.40
CA ASP A 9 24.36 -24.11 -0.27
C ASP A 9 23.10 -23.39 0.28
N VAL A 10 23.13 -22.06 0.39
CA VAL A 10 21.94 -21.27 0.73
C VAL A 10 20.82 -21.44 -0.29
N VAL A 11 21.16 -21.55 -1.59
CA VAL A 11 20.16 -21.80 -2.64
C VAL A 11 19.52 -23.18 -2.49
N LYS A 12 20.32 -24.20 -2.17
CA LYS A 12 19.81 -25.56 -1.91
C LYS A 12 18.89 -25.60 -0.69
N GLU A 13 19.26 -24.94 0.40
CA GLU A 13 18.42 -24.85 1.60
C GLU A 13 17.06 -24.19 1.31
N ARG A 14 17.06 -23.05 0.60
CA ARG A 14 15.82 -22.38 0.18
C ARG A 14 14.97 -23.26 -0.73
N ALA A 15 15.59 -23.99 -1.65
CA ALA A 15 14.90 -24.93 -2.53
C ALA A 15 14.27 -26.08 -1.74
N ALA A 16 14.98 -26.61 -0.73
CA ALA A 16 14.47 -27.66 0.15
C ALA A 16 13.24 -27.19 0.96
N VAL A 17 13.30 -25.98 1.56
CA VAL A 17 12.15 -25.39 2.27
C VAL A 17 10.95 -25.20 1.34
N ARG A 18 11.17 -24.67 0.13
CA ARG A 18 10.10 -24.50 -0.86
C ARG A 18 9.48 -25.84 -1.27
N ALA A 19 10.30 -26.87 -1.46
CA ALA A 19 9.84 -28.21 -1.81
C ALA A 19 9.00 -28.83 -0.68
N ALA A 20 9.39 -28.63 0.58
CA ALA A 20 8.62 -29.10 1.74
C ALA A 20 7.22 -28.46 1.80
N ILE A 21 7.14 -27.12 1.72
CA ILE A 21 5.85 -26.40 1.73
C ILE A 21 4.98 -26.82 0.55
N LYS A 22 5.56 -26.95 -0.65
CA LYS A 22 4.83 -27.41 -1.84
C LYS A 22 4.28 -28.82 -1.67
N LYS A 23 5.04 -29.72 -1.06
CA LYS A 23 4.62 -31.10 -0.78
C LYS A 23 3.43 -31.13 0.19
N GLU A 24 3.47 -30.32 1.24
CA GLU A 24 2.35 -30.19 2.20
C GLU A 24 1.09 -29.65 1.51
N PHE A 25 1.23 -28.59 0.73
CA PHE A 25 0.12 -28.01 -0.04
C PHE A 25 -0.49 -29.03 -1.01
N GLN A 26 0.35 -29.73 -1.79
CA GLN A 26 -0.11 -30.76 -2.71
C GLN A 26 -0.88 -31.87 -1.97
N LYS A 27 -0.37 -32.37 -0.84
CA LYS A 27 -1.04 -33.39 -0.03
C LYS A 27 -2.45 -32.94 0.41
N GLN A 28 -2.61 -31.68 0.80
CA GLN A 28 -3.88 -31.12 1.28
C GLN A 28 -4.85 -30.80 0.12
N VAL A 29 -4.33 -30.44 -1.05
CA VAL A 29 -5.16 -30.14 -2.24
C VAL A 29 -5.63 -31.41 -2.93
N THR A 30 -4.77 -32.43 -3.06
CA THR A 30 -5.10 -33.67 -3.78
C THR A 30 -5.90 -34.67 -2.94
N ASN A 31 -6.20 -34.38 -1.67
CA ASN A 31 -6.98 -35.27 -0.81
C ASN A 31 -8.48 -35.29 -1.21
N PRO A 32 -9.03 -36.41 -1.71
CA PRO A 32 -10.42 -36.47 -2.17
C PRO A 32 -11.46 -36.41 -1.04
N HIS A 33 -11.08 -36.76 0.19
CA HIS A 33 -12.00 -36.77 1.35
C HIS A 33 -12.09 -35.42 2.06
N ARG A 34 -11.44 -34.38 1.53
CA ARG A 34 -11.38 -33.05 2.15
C ARG A 34 -12.75 -32.40 2.37
N HIS A 35 -13.72 -32.69 1.51
CA HIS A 35 -15.10 -32.20 1.65
C HIS A 35 -15.86 -32.85 2.82
N GLY A 36 -15.43 -34.03 3.31
CA GLY A 36 -16.09 -34.76 4.39
C GLY A 36 -15.64 -34.35 5.80
N SER A 37 -14.51 -33.65 5.94
CA SER A 37 -13.93 -33.27 7.24
C SER A 37 -14.38 -31.90 7.77
N ALA A 38 -15.51 -31.36 7.26
CA ALA A 38 -15.98 -29.99 7.52
C ALA A 38 -15.02 -28.85 7.08
N GLU A 39 -13.81 -29.17 6.61
CA GLU A 39 -12.86 -28.27 5.92
C GLU A 39 -13.19 -28.08 4.42
N GLY A 40 -14.48 -28.17 4.07
CA GLY A 40 -14.99 -28.08 2.71
C GLY A 40 -14.98 -26.64 2.17
N GLY A 41 -13.79 -26.05 2.02
CA GLY A 41 -13.60 -24.69 1.51
C GLY A 41 -12.19 -24.45 0.97
N VAL A 42 -11.81 -23.17 0.85
CA VAL A 42 -10.45 -22.75 0.46
C VAL A 42 -9.42 -23.27 1.47
N LEU A 43 -8.24 -23.68 1.00
CA LEU A 43 -7.20 -24.20 1.89
C LEU A 43 -6.67 -23.08 2.76
N PHE A 44 -6.63 -23.29 4.07
CA PHE A 44 -6.10 -22.31 5.00
C PHE A 44 -4.57 -22.25 4.90
N ASP A 45 -4.04 -21.08 4.55
CA ASP A 45 -2.61 -20.83 4.53
C ASP A 45 -2.19 -20.04 5.80
N PRO A 46 -1.43 -20.65 6.72
CA PRO A 46 -0.95 -19.96 7.92
C PRO A 46 0.06 -18.84 7.62
N ALA A 47 0.73 -18.84 6.47
CA ALA A 47 1.61 -17.73 6.06
C ALA A 47 0.78 -16.50 5.69
N VAL A 48 -0.31 -16.68 4.93
CA VAL A 48 -1.23 -15.58 4.58
C VAL A 48 -1.89 -15.03 5.83
N GLN A 49 -2.37 -15.89 6.73
CA GLN A 49 -2.98 -15.44 7.99
C GLN A 49 -2.00 -14.61 8.83
N ARG A 50 -0.74 -15.05 8.96
CA ARG A 50 0.31 -14.31 9.68
C ARG A 50 0.61 -12.93 9.05
N PHE A 51 0.61 -12.85 7.72
CA PHE A 51 0.78 -11.57 7.04
C PHE A 51 -0.41 -10.63 7.29
N MET A 52 -1.64 -11.15 7.25
CA MET A 52 -2.84 -10.37 7.51
C MET A 52 -2.91 -9.91 8.98
N SER A 53 -2.58 -10.79 9.93
CA SER A 53 -2.56 -10.43 11.36
C SER A 53 -1.53 -9.34 11.63
N MET A 54 -0.32 -9.42 11.07
CA MET A 54 0.70 -8.38 11.22
C MET A 54 0.30 -7.05 10.58
N ARG A 55 -0.54 -7.04 9.53
CA ARG A 55 -1.10 -5.80 8.98
C ARG A 55 -2.15 -5.20 9.92
N ALA A 56 -2.98 -6.02 10.54
CA ALA A 56 -3.99 -5.58 11.50
C ALA A 56 -3.34 -5.02 12.78
N THR A 57 -2.31 -5.66 13.31
CA THR A 57 -1.60 -5.24 14.54
C THR A 57 -0.45 -4.25 14.28
N ARG A 58 -0.45 -3.58 13.13
CA ARG A 58 0.63 -2.64 12.75
C ARG A 58 0.82 -1.52 13.77
N TYR A 59 -0.28 -1.03 14.34
CA TYR A 59 -0.25 0.05 15.31
C TYR A 59 0.43 -0.37 16.62
N ASP A 60 0.19 -1.59 17.09
CA ASP A 60 0.77 -2.12 18.33
C ASP A 60 2.29 -2.23 18.28
N HIS A 61 2.85 -2.37 17.08
CA HIS A 61 4.30 -2.43 16.84
C HIS A 61 4.89 -1.12 16.30
N PHE A 62 4.09 -0.06 16.20
CA PHE A 62 4.58 1.23 15.71
C PHE A 62 5.51 1.89 16.73
N LYS A 63 6.67 2.35 16.27
CA LYS A 63 7.63 3.11 17.08
C LYS A 63 7.73 4.53 16.52
N PRO A 64 7.40 5.58 17.30
CA PRO A 64 7.52 6.95 16.85
C PRO A 64 9.01 7.33 16.76
N THR A 65 9.59 7.19 15.57
CA THR A 65 10.93 7.69 15.26
C THR A 65 10.83 9.10 14.66
N PRO A 66 11.85 9.96 14.80
CA PRO A 66 11.83 11.30 14.20
C PRO A 66 11.54 11.27 12.69
N ARG A 67 12.10 10.29 11.97
CA ARG A 67 11.87 10.08 10.55
C ARG A 67 10.41 9.71 10.24
N SER A 68 9.83 8.75 10.96
CA SER A 68 8.44 8.35 10.75
C SER A 68 7.46 9.47 11.08
N SER A 69 7.71 10.22 12.16
CA SER A 69 6.87 11.33 12.57
C SER A 69 6.92 12.49 11.58
N LEU A 70 8.10 12.83 11.05
CA LEU A 70 8.25 13.86 10.02
C LEU A 70 7.47 13.48 8.75
N ILE A 71 7.57 12.22 8.31
CA ILE A 71 6.83 11.73 7.14
C ILE A 71 5.32 11.82 7.39
N GLY A 72 4.84 11.41 8.57
CA GLY A 72 3.42 11.49 8.92
C GLY A 72 2.90 12.94 8.92
N ILE A 73 3.65 13.88 9.51
CA ILE A 73 3.29 15.29 9.55
C ILE A 73 3.33 15.90 8.14
N ALA A 74 4.34 15.58 7.33
CA ALA A 74 4.44 16.07 5.96
C ALA A 74 3.29 15.55 5.09
N MET A 75 2.92 14.28 5.22
CA MET A 75 1.76 13.72 4.49
C MET A 75 0.44 14.41 4.85
N LEU A 76 0.31 14.95 6.07
CA LEU A 76 -0.87 15.70 6.48
C LEU A 76 -0.80 17.18 6.05
N ALA A 77 0.30 17.86 6.35
CA ALA A 77 0.44 19.29 6.16
C ALA A 77 0.58 19.68 4.68
N VAL A 78 1.31 18.91 3.87
CA VAL A 78 1.59 19.25 2.47
C VAL A 78 0.32 19.30 1.62
N PRO A 79 -0.60 18.31 1.66
CA PRO A 79 -1.83 18.40 0.87
C PRO A 79 -2.73 19.54 1.32
N ILE A 80 -2.84 19.79 2.63
CA ILE A 80 -3.71 20.85 3.17
C ILE A 80 -3.19 22.23 2.75
N LEU A 81 -1.92 22.52 3.01
CA LEU A 81 -1.32 23.81 2.68
C LEU A 81 -1.17 23.99 1.17
N GLY A 82 -0.79 22.93 0.45
CA GLY A 82 -0.64 22.94 -1.00
C GLY A 82 -1.97 23.22 -1.71
N TYR A 83 -3.04 22.54 -1.30
CA TYR A 83 -4.38 22.76 -1.87
C TYR A 83 -4.92 24.15 -1.52
N GLY A 84 -4.75 24.59 -0.26
CA GLY A 84 -5.17 25.93 0.17
C GLY A 84 -4.47 27.04 -0.60
N TRP A 85 -3.14 26.91 -0.78
CA TRP A 85 -2.37 27.86 -1.59
C TRP A 85 -2.79 27.84 -3.05
N TRP A 86 -2.94 26.65 -3.66
CA TRP A 86 -3.37 26.51 -5.05
C TRP A 86 -4.74 27.13 -5.30
N MET A 87 -5.70 26.91 -4.41
CA MET A 87 -7.03 27.49 -4.49
C MET A 87 -6.98 29.02 -4.37
N LYS A 88 -6.20 29.55 -3.41
CA LYS A 88 -6.02 31.00 -3.24
C LYS A 88 -5.43 31.64 -4.48
N THR A 89 -4.33 31.12 -4.99
CA THR A 89 -3.66 31.65 -6.19
C THR A 89 -4.54 31.54 -7.43
N SER A 90 -5.29 30.45 -7.58
CA SER A 90 -6.24 30.30 -8.69
C SER A 90 -7.34 31.35 -8.65
N ARG A 91 -7.88 31.67 -7.45
CA ARG A 91 -8.88 32.73 -7.26
C ARG A 91 -8.31 34.11 -7.57
N GLU A 92 -7.15 34.45 -7.01
CA GLU A 92 -6.51 35.76 -7.25
C GLU A 92 -6.19 35.98 -8.73
N ASN A 93 -5.68 34.95 -9.42
CA ASN A 93 -5.41 34.99 -10.85
C ASN A 93 -6.69 35.17 -11.67
N PHE A 94 -7.76 34.48 -11.31
CA PHE A 94 -9.06 34.61 -11.99
C PHE A 94 -9.66 36.02 -11.79
N GLU A 95 -9.62 36.55 -10.57
CA GLU A 95 -10.07 37.91 -10.27
C GLU A 95 -9.26 38.96 -11.03
N ALA A 96 -7.94 38.82 -11.09
CA ALA A 96 -7.06 39.72 -11.84
C ALA A 96 -7.39 39.72 -13.35
N LYS A 97 -7.62 38.54 -13.95
CA LYS A 97 -8.05 38.41 -15.35
C LYS A 97 -9.42 39.03 -15.60
N CYS A 98 -10.35 38.88 -14.66
CA CYS A 98 -11.67 39.52 -14.74
C CYS A 98 -11.57 41.05 -14.68
N ARG A 99 -10.71 41.61 -13.81
CA ARG A 99 -10.52 43.07 -13.65
C ARG A 99 -9.81 43.72 -14.84
N THR A 100 -8.85 43.01 -15.44
CA THR A 100 -8.10 43.46 -16.60
C THR A 100 -8.85 43.27 -17.93
N GLY A 101 -10.03 42.65 -17.90
CA GLY A 101 -10.84 42.41 -19.10
C GLY A 101 -10.32 41.30 -20.00
N GLN A 102 -9.34 40.51 -19.55
CA GLN A 102 -8.81 39.37 -20.32
C GLN A 102 -9.83 38.23 -20.47
N VAL A 103 -10.82 38.17 -19.57
CA VAL A 103 -11.95 37.22 -19.62
C VAL A 103 -13.22 37.98 -19.95
N ALA A 104 -13.84 37.65 -21.09
CA ALA A 104 -15.11 38.22 -21.50
C ALA A 104 -16.20 37.88 -20.48
N TYR A 105 -17.19 38.78 -20.32
CA TYR A 105 -18.26 38.58 -19.34
C TYR A 105 -19.07 37.29 -19.59
N ALA A 106 -19.24 36.91 -20.87
CA ALA A 106 -19.96 35.69 -21.26
C ALA A 106 -19.33 34.39 -20.72
N ASP A 107 -17.99 34.35 -20.65
CA ASP A 107 -17.17 33.18 -20.34
C ASP A 107 -16.88 33.01 -18.83
N ARG A 108 -17.49 33.84 -17.98
CA ARG A 108 -17.33 33.74 -16.52
C ARG A 108 -18.20 32.62 -15.96
N GLU A 109 -17.58 31.69 -15.23
CA GLU A 109 -18.26 30.53 -14.65
C GLU A 109 -19.31 30.91 -13.58
N PHE A 110 -19.05 31.95 -12.77
CA PHE A 110 -19.93 32.39 -11.67
C PHE A 110 -20.51 33.79 -11.91
N LYS A 111 -21.24 33.96 -13.02
CA LYS A 111 -21.78 35.28 -13.43
C LYS A 111 -23.08 35.71 -12.75
N PHE A 112 -23.86 34.76 -12.22
CA PHE A 112 -25.22 35.00 -11.67
C PHE A 112 -25.43 34.43 -10.26
N ALA A 113 -24.35 33.99 -9.62
CA ALA A 113 -24.38 33.49 -8.24
C ALA A 113 -24.05 34.60 -7.26
#